data_AF-A0A158L6E2-F1
#
_entry.id   AF-A0A158L6E2-F1
#
_cell.length_a   1.000
_cell.length_b   1.000
_cell.length_c   1.000
_cell.angle_alpha   90.00
_cell.angle_beta   90.00
_cell.angle_gamma   90.00
#
_symmetry.space_group_name_H-M   'P 1'
#
loop_
_entity.id
_entity.type
_entity.pdbx_description
1 polymer ?
#
loop_
_entity_poly.entity_id
_entity_poly.type
_entity_poly.pdbx_seq_one_letter_code
_entity_poly.pdbx_strand_id
1 'polypeptide(L)'
;MMPFALNASTRFISPTKTPEYLAGGRLVVSTSIRDVVDRYGSSSAVKIARASGDRTSLLSFVGALDEALERSADRLAVQQAADEALSGMSWDDTFERMHDVIVQALDQRREAIHAR
;
A
#
# COMPACT_ATOMS: atom_id res chain seq x y z
N MET A 1 2.99 11.08 5.34
CA MET A 1 1.66 10.99 6.01
C MET A 1 0.55 10.91 4.97
N MET A 2 -0.59 10.30 5.31
CA MET A 2 -1.70 10.01 4.39
C MET A 2 -3.08 10.39 5.00
N PRO A 3 -3.39 11.70 5.13
CA PRO A 3 -4.58 12.18 5.83
C PRO A 3 -5.81 12.30 4.90
N PHE A 4 -6.30 11.17 4.40
CA PHE A 4 -7.48 11.19 3.51
C PHE A 4 -8.79 11.24 4.30
N ALA A 5 -9.75 12.05 3.83
CA ALA A 5 -11.13 11.97 4.29
C ALA A 5 -11.70 10.58 3.98
N LEU A 6 -12.55 10.03 4.86
CA LEU A 6 -13.18 8.72 4.63
C LEU A 6 -14.58 8.93 4.05
N ASN A 7 -14.69 9.03 2.72
CA ASN A 7 -15.97 9.29 2.06
C ASN A 7 -16.07 8.54 0.73
N ALA A 8 -17.13 8.81 -0.06
CA ALA A 8 -17.34 8.14 -1.33
C ALA A 8 -16.18 8.32 -2.33
N SER A 9 -15.52 9.48 -2.32
CA SER A 9 -14.41 9.81 -3.24
C SER A 9 -13.11 9.05 -2.93
N THR A 10 -12.96 8.54 -1.70
CA THR A 10 -11.76 7.80 -1.25
C THR A 10 -12.04 6.33 -0.98
N ARG A 11 -13.25 5.84 -1.31
CA ARG A 11 -13.68 4.47 -1.06
C ARG A 11 -12.83 3.42 -1.79
N PHE A 12 -12.38 3.75 -3.01
CA PHE A 12 -11.71 2.82 -3.93
C PHE A 12 -10.32 3.30 -4.36
N ILE A 13 -9.72 4.20 -3.60
CA ILE A 13 -8.34 4.62 -3.90
C ILE A 13 -7.36 3.57 -3.38
N SER A 14 -6.33 3.30 -4.16
CA SER A 14 -5.13 2.57 -3.74
C SER A 14 -3.97 3.55 -3.77
N PRO A 15 -3.62 4.19 -2.63
CA PRO A 15 -2.68 5.29 -2.66
C PRO A 15 -1.25 4.84 -2.97
N THR A 16 -0.69 5.30 -4.09
CA THR A 16 0.71 5.03 -4.50
C THR A 16 1.72 5.62 -3.52
N LYS A 17 1.33 6.65 -2.77
CA LYS A 17 2.20 7.30 -1.80
C LYS A 17 2.68 6.37 -0.69
N THR A 18 1.91 5.35 -0.29
CA THR A 18 2.36 4.44 0.78
C THR A 18 3.68 3.74 0.40
N PRO A 19 3.78 3.02 -0.74
CA PRO A 19 5.04 2.44 -1.14
C PRO A 19 6.12 3.48 -1.48
N GLU A 20 5.77 4.65 -2.01
CA GLU A 20 6.73 5.74 -2.27
C GLU A 20 7.43 6.24 -0.98
N TYR A 21 6.69 6.42 0.12
CA TYR A 21 7.27 6.82 1.41
C TYR A 21 8.17 5.72 1.97
N LEU A 22 7.72 4.46 1.92
CA LEU A 22 8.47 3.33 2.44
C LEU A 22 9.78 3.13 1.67
N ALA A 23 9.74 3.21 0.34
CA ALA A 23 10.94 3.15 -0.50
C ALA A 23 11.91 4.31 -0.22
N GLY A 24 11.38 5.46 0.22
CA GLY A 24 12.16 6.60 0.72
C GLY A 24 12.65 6.47 2.17
N GLY A 25 12.47 5.31 2.81
CA GLY A 25 12.87 5.05 4.20
C GLY A 25 12.05 5.86 5.22
N ARG A 26 10.76 6.11 4.94
CA ARG A 26 9.85 6.87 5.80
C ARG A 26 8.67 6.02 6.24
N LEU A 27 8.48 5.89 7.56
CA LEU A 27 7.27 5.31 8.13
C LEU A 27 6.03 6.11 7.71
N VAL A 28 4.89 5.41 7.58
CA VAL A 28 3.64 6.00 7.09
C VAL A 28 2.61 6.02 8.19
N VAL A 29 1.99 7.19 8.41
CA VAL A 29 0.76 7.32 9.20
C VAL A 29 -0.38 7.62 8.24
N SER A 30 -1.46 6.82 8.31
CA SER A 30 -2.60 6.91 7.40
C SER A 30 -3.94 6.93 8.15
N THR A 31 -4.95 7.55 7.53
CA THR A 31 -6.35 7.24 7.86
C THR A 31 -6.68 5.82 7.40
N SER A 32 -7.80 5.27 7.85
CA SER A 32 -8.23 3.90 7.55
C SER A 32 -8.79 3.74 6.13
N ILE A 33 -8.00 4.12 5.11
CA ILE A 33 -8.27 3.82 3.70
C ILE A 33 -8.17 2.31 3.51
N ARG A 34 -9.21 1.71 2.90
CA ARG A 34 -9.38 0.26 2.77
C ARG A 34 -8.13 -0.43 2.25
N ASP A 35 -7.63 -0.04 1.08
CA ASP A 35 -6.43 -0.65 0.49
C ASP A 35 -5.18 -0.50 1.35
N VAL A 36 -5.07 0.57 2.16
CA VAL A 36 -3.94 0.75 3.07
C VAL A 36 -4.05 -0.20 4.27
N VAL A 37 -5.26 -0.34 4.83
CA VAL A 37 -5.53 -1.29 5.92
C VAL A 37 -5.34 -2.73 5.45
N ASP A 38 -5.88 -3.09 4.30
CA ASP A 38 -5.85 -4.46 3.78
C ASP A 38 -4.42 -4.92 3.45
N ARG A 39 -3.58 -4.04 2.91
CA ARG A 39 -2.20 -4.37 2.50
C ARG A 39 -1.17 -4.18 3.62
N TYR A 40 -1.33 -3.17 4.47
CA TYR A 40 -0.30 -2.75 5.42
C TYR A 40 -0.76 -2.73 6.87
N GLY A 41 -2.01 -3.10 7.19
CA GLY A 41 -2.57 -3.00 8.55
C GLY A 41 -1.84 -3.84 9.61
N SER A 42 -1.14 -4.90 9.19
CA SER A 42 -0.27 -5.72 10.04
C SER A 42 1.21 -5.31 9.99
N SER A 43 1.58 -4.40 9.10
CA SER A 43 2.97 -3.96 8.92
C SER A 43 3.42 -3.08 10.09
N SER A 44 4.65 -3.28 10.55
CA SER A 44 5.29 -2.36 11.50
C SER A 44 5.69 -1.02 10.86
N ALA A 45 5.67 -0.91 9.53
CA ALA A 45 6.09 0.28 8.79
C ALA A 45 4.95 1.31 8.59
N VAL A 46 3.69 0.89 8.79
CA VAL A 46 2.50 1.71 8.56
C VAL A 46 1.62 1.71 9.80
N LYS A 47 1.28 2.90 10.31
CA LYS A 47 0.35 3.07 11.42
C LYS A 47 -0.99 3.62 10.91
N ILE A 48 -2.07 2.94 11.26
CA ILE A 48 -3.44 3.40 10.96
C ILE A 48 -4.00 4.13 12.18
N ALA A 49 -4.34 5.41 12.00
CA ALA A 49 -5.00 6.20 13.03
C ALA A 49 -6.41 5.66 13.30
N ARG A 50 -6.83 5.69 14.58
CA ARG A 50 -8.17 5.21 14.97
C ARG A 50 -9.25 6.09 14.33
N ALA A 51 -10.27 5.43 13.80
CA ALA A 51 -11.46 6.07 13.24
C ALA A 51 -12.73 5.58 13.96
N SER A 52 -13.75 6.42 13.94
CA SER A 52 -15.11 6.09 14.37
C SER A 52 -16.05 6.42 13.20
N GLY A 53 -16.53 5.40 12.51
CA GLY A 53 -17.27 5.58 11.25
C GLY A 53 -16.39 6.21 10.17
N ASP A 54 -16.85 7.32 9.60
CA ASP A 54 -16.18 8.09 8.55
C ASP A 54 -15.22 9.18 9.07
N ARG A 55 -15.01 9.24 10.39
CA ARG A 55 -14.17 10.26 11.02
C ARG A 55 -12.93 9.65 11.66
N THR A 56 -11.76 10.15 11.26
CA THR A 56 -10.49 9.81 11.92
C THR A 56 -10.32 10.69 13.17
N SER A 57 -9.88 10.09 14.28
CA SER A 57 -9.49 10.83 15.49
C SER A 57 -8.19 11.60 15.25
N LEU A 58 -8.25 12.93 15.33
CA LEU A 58 -7.07 13.79 15.18
C LEU A 58 -6.01 13.47 16.24
N LEU A 59 -6.41 13.26 17.49
CA LEU A 59 -5.50 12.90 18.58
C LEU A 59 -4.78 11.57 18.30
N SER A 60 -5.50 10.57 17.79
CA SER A 60 -4.89 9.30 17.40
C SER A 60 -3.92 9.47 16.22
N PHE A 61 -4.22 10.37 15.29
CA PHE A 61 -3.36 10.61 14.14
C PHE A 61 -2.07 11.33 14.55
N VAL A 62 -2.16 12.35 15.40
CA VAL A 62 -1.00 13.08 15.93
C VAL A 62 -0.13 12.15 16.78
N GLY A 63 -0.71 11.39 17.71
CA GLY A 63 0.08 10.44 18.52
C GLY A 63 0.78 9.37 17.67
N ALA A 64 0.15 8.93 16.57
CA ALA A 64 0.79 8.02 15.61
C ALA A 64 1.96 8.69 14.85
N LEU A 65 1.89 10.00 14.58
CA LEU A 65 3.00 10.74 13.99
C LEU A 65 4.17 10.86 14.96
N ASP A 66 3.90 11.18 16.23
CA ASP A 66 4.94 11.29 17.26
C ASP A 66 5.67 9.94 17.43
N GLU A 67 4.93 8.83 17.57
CA GLU A 67 5.50 7.47 17.63
C GLU A 67 6.34 7.14 16.39
N ALA A 68 5.85 7.50 15.19
CA ALA A 68 6.59 7.25 13.95
C ALA A 68 7.88 8.09 13.87
N LEU A 69 7.86 9.34 14.34
CA LEU A 69 9.04 10.21 14.37
C LEU A 69 10.09 9.68 15.36
N GLU A 70 9.68 9.24 16.54
CA GLU A 70 10.57 8.62 17.52
C GLU A 70 11.21 7.35 16.97
N ARG A 71 10.42 6.45 16.39
CA ARG A 71 10.93 5.22 15.76
C ARG A 71 11.85 5.49 14.58
N SER A 72 11.67 6.62 13.88
CA SER A 72 12.52 6.99 12.75
C SER A 72 13.97 7.32 13.13
N ALA A 73 14.28 7.43 14.43
CA ALA A 73 15.65 7.52 14.91
C ALA A 73 16.46 6.24 14.63
N ASP A 74 15.83 5.07 14.64
CA ASP A 74 16.45 3.80 14.26
C ASP A 74 16.25 3.54 12.75
N ARG A 75 17.19 4.06 11.97
CA ARG A 75 17.14 3.94 10.50
C ARG A 75 17.20 2.49 10.01
N LEU A 76 17.92 1.61 10.71
CA LEU A 76 18.04 0.22 10.31
C LEU A 76 16.72 -0.51 10.51
N ALA A 77 16.08 -0.31 11.67
CA ALA A 77 14.76 -0.89 11.93
C ALA A 77 13.70 -0.36 10.96
N VAL A 78 13.75 0.93 10.61
CA VAL A 78 12.85 1.49 9.57
C VAL A 78 13.09 0.84 8.21
N GLN A 79 14.34 0.67 7.81
CA GLN A 79 14.67 0.04 6.53
C GLN A 79 14.16 -1.40 6.49
N GLN A 80 14.41 -2.19 7.53
CA GLN A 80 13.92 -3.57 7.63
C GLN A 80 12.38 -3.65 7.54
N ALA A 81 11.69 -2.78 8.27
CA ALA A 81 10.23 -2.72 8.22
C ALA A 81 9.70 -2.32 6.83
N ALA A 82 10.37 -1.39 6.16
CA ALA A 82 10.03 -0.97 4.80
C ALA A 82 10.27 -2.09 3.78
N ASP A 83 11.41 -2.78 3.86
CA ASP A 83 11.75 -3.89 2.97
C ASP A 83 10.74 -5.04 3.14
N GLU A 84 10.38 -5.38 4.37
CA GLU A 84 9.34 -6.38 4.66
C GLU A 84 7.98 -5.96 4.06
N ALA A 85 7.59 -4.70 4.25
CA ALA A 85 6.32 -4.17 3.76
C ALA A 85 6.24 -4.06 2.22
N LEU A 86 7.37 -3.87 1.55
CA LEU A 86 7.46 -3.72 0.08
C LEU A 86 7.78 -5.04 -0.64
N SER A 87 8.10 -6.09 0.11
CA SER A 87 8.44 -7.39 -0.45
C SER A 87 7.36 -7.91 -1.40
N GLY A 88 7.76 -8.33 -2.61
CA GLY A 88 6.86 -8.83 -3.65
C GLY A 88 6.03 -7.76 -4.38
N MET A 89 6.29 -6.46 -4.15
CA MET A 89 5.62 -5.35 -4.84
C MET A 89 6.46 -4.77 -5.99
N SER A 90 7.23 -5.62 -6.68
CA SER A 90 8.04 -5.24 -7.84
C SER A 90 7.17 -4.81 -9.00
N TRP A 91 7.56 -3.70 -9.65
CA TRP A 91 6.93 -3.23 -10.88
C TRP A 91 7.18 -4.19 -12.03
N ASP A 92 8.42 -4.65 -12.18
CA ASP A 92 8.83 -5.53 -13.27
C ASP A 92 8.10 -6.87 -13.16
N ASP A 93 8.07 -7.51 -11.99
CA ASP A 93 7.37 -8.78 -11.77
C ASP A 93 5.85 -8.67 -12.04
N THR A 94 5.26 -7.50 -11.74
CA THR A 94 3.84 -7.26 -12.00
C THR A 94 3.60 -7.10 -13.50
N PHE A 95 4.46 -6.35 -14.18
CA PHE A 95 4.41 -6.16 -15.62
C PHE A 95 4.60 -7.48 -16.38
N GLU A 96 5.62 -8.26 -16.05
CA GLU A 96 5.92 -9.54 -16.69
C GLU A 96 4.74 -10.52 -16.54
N ARG A 97 4.18 -10.67 -15.33
CA ARG A 97 3.00 -11.52 -15.13
C ARG A 97 1.79 -11.08 -15.93
N MET A 98 1.52 -9.76 -16.00
CA MET A 98 0.42 -9.25 -16.81
C MET A 98 0.65 -9.52 -18.31
N HIS A 99 1.88 -9.30 -18.78
CA HIS A 99 2.29 -9.56 -20.15
C HIS A 99 2.07 -11.04 -20.51
N ASP A 100 2.49 -11.97 -19.64
CA ASP A 100 2.31 -13.41 -19.87
C ASP A 100 0.84 -13.81 -19.96
N VAL A 101 -0.01 -13.30 -19.06
CA VAL A 101 -1.46 -13.56 -19.11
C VAL A 101 -2.07 -13.06 -20.43
N ILE A 102 -1.64 -11.89 -20.91
CA ILE A 102 -2.12 -11.34 -22.19
C ILE A 102 -1.68 -12.23 -23.36
N VAL A 103 -0.40 -12.62 -23.41
CA VAL A 103 0.13 -13.48 -24.48
C VAL A 103 -0.60 -14.82 -24.51
N GLN A 104 -0.78 -15.47 -23.35
CA GLN A 104 -1.52 -16.73 -23.24
C GLN A 104 -2.96 -16.62 -23.75
N ALA A 105 -3.67 -15.54 -23.40
CA ALA A 105 -5.04 -15.33 -23.87
C ALA A 105 -5.11 -15.10 -25.39
N LEU A 106 -4.11 -14.44 -25.98
CA LEU A 106 -4.02 -14.24 -27.43
C LEU A 106 -3.79 -15.55 -28.17
N ASP A 107 -2.92 -16.42 -27.66
CA ASP A 107 -2.60 -17.69 -28.30
C ASP A 107 -3.78 -18.67 -28.21
N GLN A 108 -4.44 -18.78 -27.06
CA GLN A 108 -5.68 -19.58 -26.91
C GLN A 108 -6.77 -19.14 -27.89
N ARG A 109 -6.89 -17.83 -28.13
CA ARG A 109 -7.86 -17.30 -29.09
C ARG A 109 -7.49 -17.66 -30.54
N ARG A 110 -6.21 -17.63 -30.90
CA ARG A 110 -5.74 -18.03 -32.23
C ARG A 110 -6.00 -19.51 -32.50
N GLU A 111 -5.68 -20.37 -31.54
CA GLU A 111 -5.95 -21.81 -31.62
C GLU A 111 -7.45 -22.09 -31.80
N ALA A 112 -8.31 -21.43 -31.01
CA ALA A 112 -9.77 -21.59 -31.12
C ALA A 112 -10.34 -21.10 -32.47
N ILE A 113 -9.69 -20.15 -33.13
CA ILE A 113 -10.08 -19.68 -34.47
C ILE A 113 -9.63 -20.69 -35.53
N HIS A 114 -8.43 -21.24 -35.43
CA HIS A 114 -7.90 -22.20 -36.40
C HIS A 114 -8.49 -23.61 -36.28
N ALA A 115 -9.06 -23.96 -35.12
CA ALA A 115 -9.75 -25.22 -34.90
C ALA A 115 -11.22 -25.25 -35.40
N ARG A 116 -11.72 -24.14 -35.98
CA ARG A 116 -13.04 -24.02 -36.61
C ARG A 116 -12.94 -24.08 -38.12
#